data_AF-A0A7V2IR83-F1
#
_entry.id   AF-A0A7V2IR83-F1
#
_cell.length_a   1.000
_cell.length_b   1.000
_cell.length_c   1.000
_cell.angle_alpha   90.00
_cell.angle_beta   90.00
_cell.angle_gamma   90.00
#
_symmetry.space_group_name_H-M   'P 1'
#
loop_
_entity.id
_entity.type
_entity.pdbx_description
1 polymer ?
#
loop_
_entity_poly.entity_id
_entity_poly.type
_entity_poly.pdbx_seq_one_letter_code
_entity_poly.pdbx_strand_id
1 'polypeptide(L)' 'MGTRDCEPWRTVRDCIAGRRAADDEVMQAVGVLTSRLEGLRRAHPALAGVGFSPHVESLVQAGAVAVS' A
#
# COMPACT_ATOMS: atom_id res chain seq x y z
N MET A 1 -23.82 9.87 -6.33
CA MET A 1 -22.88 10.05 -5.20
C MET A 1 -21.52 9.60 -5.71
N GLY A 2 -20.63 10.53 -6.05
CA GLY A 2 -19.34 10.18 -6.65
C GLY A 2 -18.46 9.47 -5.63
N THR A 3 -18.05 8.24 -5.93
CA THR A 3 -16.95 7.60 -5.22
C THR A 3 -15.75 8.51 -5.42
N ARG A 4 -15.31 9.19 -4.36
CA ARG A 4 -13.95 9.72 -4.34
C ARG A 4 -13.06 8.49 -4.26
N ASP A 5 -12.83 7.89 -5.42
CA ASP A 5 -11.78 6.90 -5.66
C ASP A 5 -10.45 7.61 -5.40
N CYS A 6 -10.09 7.78 -4.12
CA CYS A 6 -8.71 7.97 -3.73
C CYS A 6 -8.02 6.65 -4.08
N GLU A 7 -7.56 6.56 -5.32
CA GLU A 7 -6.82 5.42 -5.82
C GLU A 7 -5.64 5.15 -4.86
N PRO A 8 -5.63 4.02 -4.11
CA PRO A 8 -4.66 3.81 -3.03
C PRO A 8 -3.20 3.92 -3.50
N TRP A 9 -2.94 3.54 -4.76
CA TRP A 9 -1.64 3.68 -5.39
C TRP A 9 -1.21 5.14 -5.58
N ARG A 10 -2.14 6.09 -5.80
CA ARG A 10 -1.81 7.52 -5.89
C ARG A 10 -1.40 8.07 -4.54
N THR A 11 -2.16 7.75 -3.49
CA THR A 11 -1.85 8.18 -2.11
C THR A 11 -0.46 7.69 -1.69
N VAL A 12 -0.16 6.41 -1.91
CA VAL A 12 1.17 5.84 -1.62
C VAL A 12 2.27 6.46 -2.48
N ARG A 13 2.01 6.67 -3.79
CA ARG A 13 2.97 7.32 -4.70
C ARG A 13 3.28 8.76 -4.28
N ASP A 14 2.28 9.52 -3.88
CA ASP A 14 2.46 10.91 -3.46
C ASP A 14 3.23 11.00 -2.14
N CYS A 15 3.03 10.04 -1.24
CA CYS A 15 3.87 9.89 -0.04
C CYS A 15 5.32 9.58 -0.39
N ILE A 16 5.57 8.58 -1.25
CA ILE A 16 6.94 8.17 -1.65
C ILE A 16 7.66 9.32 -2.36
N ALA A 17 6.93 10.11 -3.14
CA ALA A 17 7.47 11.27 -3.84
C ALA A 17 7.66 12.51 -2.93
N GLY A 18 7.40 12.39 -1.62
CA GLY A 18 7.51 13.50 -0.66
C GLY A 18 6.46 14.60 -0.85
N ARG A 19 5.43 14.38 -1.68
CA ARG A 19 4.31 15.31 -1.89
C ARG A 19 3.26 15.23 -0.78
N ARG A 20 3.29 14.17 0.02
CA ARG A 20 2.37 13.89 1.12
C ARG A 20 3.13 13.33 2.31
N ALA A 21 2.69 13.65 3.52
CA ALA A 21 3.17 13.01 4.74
C ALA A 21 2.68 11.56 4.85
N ALA A 22 3.45 10.70 5.53
CA ALA A 22 3.03 9.35 5.89
C ALA A 22 2.00 9.41 7.04
N ASP A 23 0.77 9.81 6.70
CA ASP A 23 -0.37 9.93 7.62
C ASP A 23 -1.23 8.64 7.65
N ASP A 24 -2.28 8.64 8.47
CA ASP A 24 -3.18 7.49 8.61
C ASP A 24 -3.84 7.09 7.27
N GLU A 25 -4.11 8.05 6.38
CA GLU A 25 -4.69 7.75 5.07
C GLU A 25 -3.68 7.03 4.16
N VAL A 26 -2.40 7.39 4.25
CA VAL A 26 -1.32 6.64 3.59
C VAL A 26 -1.24 5.22 4.15
N MET A 27 -1.32 5.05 5.48
CA MET A 27 -1.27 3.71 6.09
C MET A 27 -2.47 2.84 5.69
N GLN A 28 -3.67 3.43 5.63
CA GLN A 28 -4.86 2.76 5.10
C GLN A 28 -4.68 2.38 3.62
N ALA A 29 -4.14 3.28 2.79
CA ALA A 29 -3.88 3.01 1.38
C ALA A 29 -2.85 1.89 1.18
N VAL A 30 -1.78 1.86 1.99
CA VAL A 30 -0.80 0.77 2.04
C VAL A 30 -1.49 -0.55 2.40
N GLY A 31 -2.33 -0.56 3.45
CA GLY A 31 -3.09 -1.74 3.84
C GLY A 31 -3.95 -2.32 2.71
N VAL A 32 -4.67 -1.45 1.98
CA VAL A 32 -5.48 -1.86 0.82
C VAL A 32 -4.61 -2.48 -0.28
N LEU A 33 -3.45 -1.88 -0.60
CA LEU A 33 -2.54 -2.43 -1.60
C LEU A 33 -1.98 -3.79 -1.16
N THR A 34 -1.60 -3.93 0.11
CA THR A 34 -1.10 -5.20 0.68
C THR A 34 -2.16 -6.30 0.56
N SER A 35 -3.41 -6.02 0.94
CA SER A 35 -4.51 -7.00 0.81
C SER A 35 -4.75 -7.40 -0.66
N ARG A 36 -4.66 -6.44 -1.59
CA ARG A 36 -4.79 -6.74 -3.03
C ARG A 36 -3.64 -7.60 -3.55
N LEU A 37 -2.41 -7.32 -3.15
CA LEU A 37 -1.23 -8.10 -3.52
C LEU A 37 -1.34 -9.53 -2.98
N GLU A 38 -1.74 -9.70 -1.72
CA GLU A 38 -1.99 -11.02 -1.15
C GLU A 38 -3.10 -11.77 -1.89
N GLY A 39 -4.20 -11.10 -2.24
CA GLY A 39 -5.27 -11.68 -3.04
C GLY A 39 -4.77 -12.20 -4.39
N LEU A 40 -3.93 -11.41 -5.09
CA LEU A 40 -3.31 -11.83 -6.34
C LEU A 40 -2.38 -13.02 -6.16
N ARG A 41 -1.56 -13.05 -5.11
CA ARG A 41 -0.67 -14.17 -4.80
C ARG A 41 -1.44 -15.45 -4.50
N ARG A 42 -2.59 -15.35 -3.80
CA ARG A 42 -3.47 -16.48 -3.52
C ARG A 42 -4.18 -16.99 -4.78
N ALA A 43 -4.64 -16.09 -5.64
CA ALA A 43 -5.33 -16.44 -6.88
C ALA A 43 -4.39 -17.00 -7.96
N HIS A 44 -3.14 -16.55 -7.98
CA HIS A 44 -2.16 -16.90 -9.00
C HIS A 44 -0.83 -17.31 -8.36
N PRO A 45 -0.58 -18.62 -8.16
CA PRO A 45 0.65 -19.12 -7.55
C PRO A 45 1.93 -18.67 -8.27
N ALA A 46 1.86 -18.41 -9.57
CA ALA A 46 2.97 -17.86 -10.36
C ALA A 46 3.44 -16.48 -9.87
N LEU A 47 2.57 -15.73 -9.19
CA LEU A 47 2.88 -14.42 -8.61
C LEU A 47 3.36 -14.51 -7.15
N ALA A 48 3.56 -15.71 -6.58
CA ALA A 48 3.93 -15.86 -5.17
C ALA A 48 5.22 -15.12 -4.78
N GLY A 49 6.16 -14.95 -5.73
CA GLY A 49 7.41 -14.20 -5.58
C GLY A 49 7.32 -12.71 -5.90
N VAL A 50 6.14 -12.21 -6.32
CA VAL A 50 5.94 -10.79 -6.58
C VAL A 50 5.72 -10.05 -5.26
N GLY A 51 6.51 -9.01 -5.04
CA GLY A 51 6.49 -8.16 -3.86
C GLY A 51 6.38 -6.68 -4.22
N PHE A 52 6.32 -5.85 -3.18
CA PHE A 52 6.43 -4.41 -3.34
C PHE A 52 7.87 -3.98 -3.61
N SER A 53 8.04 -2.75 -4.11
CA SER A 53 9.37 -2.14 -4.18
C SER A 53 9.87 -1.76 -2.78
N PRO A 54 11.19 -1.62 -2.57
CA PRO A 54 11.77 -1.30 -1.26
C PRO A 54 11.18 -0.04 -0.61
N HIS A 55 10.77 0.94 -1.42
CA HIS A 55 10.14 2.17 -0.94
C HIS A 55 8.75 1.94 -0.34
N VAL A 56 7.95 1.07 -0.94
CA VAL A 56 6.63 0.71 -0.42
C VAL A 56 6.79 -0.26 0.76
N GLU A 57 7.75 -1.18 0.72
CA GLU A 57 8.05 -2.06 1.87
C GLU A 57 8.43 -1.27 3.13
N SER A 58 9.20 -0.19 2.97
CA SER A 58 9.54 0.71 4.07
C SER A 58 8.29 1.34 4.70
N LEU A 59 7.27 1.68 3.90
CA LEU A 59 5.99 2.19 4.39
C LEU A 59 5.14 1.09 5.07
N VAL A 60 5.14 -0.12 4.52
CA VAL A 60 4.47 -1.28 5.13
C VAL A 60 5.07 -1.56 6.52
N GLN A 61 6.40 -1.54 6.65
CA GLN A 61 7.10 -1.72 7.92
C GLN A 61 6.79 -0.58 8.89
N ALA A 62 6.80 0.67 8.44
CA ALA A 62 6.45 1.82 9.28
C ALA A 62 5.00 1.74 9.81
N GLY A 63 4.05 1.33 8.95
CA GLY A 63 2.65 1.12 9.35
C GLY A 63 2.46 -0.09 10.26
N ALA A 64 3.26 -1.14 10.13
CA ALA A 64 3.21 -2.32 11.00
C ALA A 64 3.63 -2.01 12.46
N VAL A 65 4.58 -1.08 12.64
CA VAL A 65 5.03 -0.65 13.98
C VAL A 65 3.99 0.23 14.68
N ALA A 66 3.14 0.95 13.93
CA ALA A 66 2.11 1.82 14.51
C ALA A 66 0.88 1.08 15.06
N VAL A 67 0.74 -0.23 14.75
CA VAL A 67 -0.43 -1.07 15.13
C VAL A 67 -0.03 -2.19 16.11
N SER A 68 1.20 -2.18 16.64
CA SER A 68 1.68 -3.16 17.63
C SER A 68 1.66 -2.61 19.06
#